data_AF-A0A5C7EVW9-F1
#
_entry.id   AF-A0A5C7EVW9-F1
#
_cell.length_a   1.000
_cell.length_b   1.000
_cell.length_c   1.000
_cell.angle_alpha   90.00
_cell.angle_beta   90.00
_cell.angle_gamma   90.00
#
_symmetry.space_group_name_H-M   'P 1'
#
loop_
_entity.id
_entity.type
_entity.pdbx_description
1 polymer ?
#
loop_
_entity_poly.entity_id
_entity_poly.type
_entity_poly.pdbx_seq_one_letter_code
_entity_poly.pdbx_strand_id
1 'polypeptide(L)'
;MDETYIGVFADESDRASAVEAIFNAEALGDARRKAQPETHPDFDGRHCVECGERIPKERLALGRVRCVECQTTLEHQRKLMRA
;
A
#
# COMPACT_ATOMS: atom_id res chain seq x y z
N MET A 1 16.66 -30.85 -29.47
CA MET A 1 15.42 -30.37 -28.83
C MET A 1 15.80 -30.14 -27.38
N ASP A 2 15.81 -28.87 -26.96
CA ASP A 2 16.49 -28.37 -25.76
C ASP A 2 16.10 -29.05 -24.44
N GLU A 3 17.08 -29.64 -23.76
CA GLU A 3 16.93 -30.30 -22.46
C GLU A 3 16.89 -29.32 -21.27
N THR A 4 16.97 -28.01 -21.50
CA THR A 4 16.90 -26.97 -20.44
C THR A 4 15.46 -26.53 -20.11
N TYR A 5 14.44 -27.27 -20.54
CA TYR A 5 13.04 -26.83 -20.47
C TYR A 5 12.10 -27.86 -19.83
N ILE A 6 12.48 -28.45 -18.69
CA ILE A 6 11.54 -29.20 -17.84
C ILE A 6 11.82 -28.82 -16.39
N GLY A 7 10.88 -28.14 -15.72
CA GLY A 7 10.89 -28.01 -14.26
C GLY A 7 10.73 -26.60 -13.65
N VAL A 8 9.96 -25.69 -14.26
CA VAL A 8 9.54 -24.47 -13.53
C VAL A 8 8.34 -24.75 -12.62
N PHE A 9 7.49 -25.72 -12.99
CA PHE A 9 6.35 -26.24 -12.23
C PHE A 9 6.20 -27.74 -12.54
N ALA A 10 5.97 -28.61 -11.55
CA ALA A 10 5.92 -30.06 -11.81
C ALA A 10 4.58 -30.49 -12.41
N ASP A 11 3.49 -29.81 -12.05
CA ASP A 11 2.17 -29.96 -12.66
C ASP A 11 1.40 -28.62 -12.74
N GLU A 12 0.14 -28.67 -13.18
CA GLU A 12 -0.75 -27.51 -13.26
C GLU A 12 -1.08 -26.92 -11.88
N SER A 13 -1.12 -27.75 -10.84
CA SER A 13 -1.36 -27.32 -9.46
C SER A 13 -0.19 -26.50 -8.94
N ASP A 14 1.04 -26.94 -9.19
CA ASP A 14 2.25 -26.20 -8.82
C ASP A 14 2.30 -24.84 -9.50
N ARG A 15 1.91 -24.78 -10.77
CA ARG A 15 1.80 -23.52 -11.51
C ARG A 15 0.75 -22.60 -10.88
N ALA A 16 -0.42 -23.12 -10.52
CA ALA A 16 -1.46 -22.34 -9.86
C ALA A 16 -0.99 -21.78 -8.52
N SER A 17 -0.36 -22.62 -7.67
CA SER A 17 0.19 -22.20 -6.38
C SER A 17 1.28 -21.14 -6.51
N ALA A 18 2.15 -21.25 -7.51
CA ALA A 18 3.18 -20.24 -7.74
C ALA A 18 2.59 -18.88 -8.15
N VAL A 19 1.55 -18.89 -8.99
CA VAL A 19 0.84 -17.67 -9.37
C VAL A 19 0.18 -17.01 -8.16
N GLU A 20 -0.49 -17.79 -7.30
CA GLU A 20 -1.07 -17.29 -6.05
C GLU A 20 0.00 -16.68 -5.12
N ALA A 21 1.15 -17.34 -4.99
CA ALA A 21 2.25 -16.86 -4.15
C ALA A 21 2.77 -15.49 -4.63
N ILE A 22 2.86 -15.28 -5.94
CA ILE A 22 3.25 -13.99 -6.54
C ILE A 22 2.24 -12.90 -6.17
N PHE A 23 0.95 -13.13 -6.42
CA PHE A 23 -0.10 -12.15 -6.10
C PHE A 23 -0.14 -11.80 -4.61
N ASN A 24 0.01 -12.80 -3.75
CA ASN A 24 0.05 -12.59 -2.30
C ASN A 24 1.26 -11.76 -1.88
N ALA A 25 2.44 -12.05 -2.43
CA ALA A 25 3.66 -11.29 -2.14
C ALA A 25 3.52 -9.82 -2.58
N GLU A 26 2.97 -9.59 -3.77
CA GLU A 26 2.70 -8.24 -4.29
C GLU A 26 1.70 -7.49 -3.40
N ALA A 27 0.57 -8.11 -3.07
CA ALA A 27 -0.45 -7.52 -2.21
C ALA A 27 0.08 -7.15 -0.82
N LEU A 28 0.92 -8.03 -0.23
CA LEU A 28 1.61 -7.75 1.03
C LEU A 28 2.59 -6.58 0.90
N GLY A 29 3.36 -6.54 -0.19
CA GLY A 29 4.27 -5.44 -0.48
C GLY A 29 3.52 -4.10 -0.57
N ASP A 30 2.41 -4.07 -1.30
CA ASP A 30 1.55 -2.91 -1.45
C ASP A 30 0.97 -2.43 -0.12
N ALA A 31 0.47 -3.35 0.70
CA ALA A 31 -0.07 -3.04 2.01
C ALA A 31 1.02 -2.44 2.92
N ARG A 32 2.23 -3.02 2.92
CA ARG A 32 3.36 -2.50 3.68
C ARG A 32 3.76 -1.09 3.23
N ARG A 33 3.82 -0.82 1.92
CA ARG A 33 4.14 0.52 1.39
C ARG A 33 3.10 1.56 1.81
N LYS A 34 1.81 1.23 1.76
CA LYS A 34 0.72 2.11 2.19
C LYS A 34 0.72 2.39 3.70
N ALA A 35 1.30 1.50 4.51
CA ALA A 35 1.38 1.66 5.96
C ALA A 35 2.57 2.51 6.43
N GLN A 36 3.55 2.79 5.57
CA GLN A 36 4.75 3.55 5.94
C GLN A 36 4.41 4.97 6.42
N PRO A 37 5.25 5.58 7.27
CA PRO A 37 5.15 6.99 7.60
C PRO A 37 5.13 7.86 6.34
N GLU A 38 4.35 8.94 6.38
CA GLU A 38 4.23 9.91 5.31
C GLU A 38 5.10 11.13 5.61
N THR A 39 5.59 11.79 4.56
CA THR A 39 6.32 13.05 4.64
C THR A 39 5.76 14.04 3.63
N HIS A 40 5.69 15.32 3.99
CA HIS A 40 5.24 16.38 3.09
C HIS A 40 6.05 17.65 3.38
N PRO A 41 6.50 18.41 2.37
CA PRO A 41 7.33 19.61 2.57
C PRO A 41 6.66 20.66 3.45
N ASP A 42 5.33 20.82 3.31
CA ASP A 42 4.56 21.82 4.07
C ASP A 42 4.05 21.32 5.44
N PHE A 43 4.45 20.13 5.88
CA PHE A 43 3.98 19.59 7.15
C PHE A 43 4.77 20.17 8.32
N ASP A 44 4.08 20.90 9.20
CA ASP A 44 4.66 21.55 10.38
C ASP A 44 4.81 20.62 11.60
N GLY A 45 4.49 19.34 11.43
CA GLY A 45 4.54 18.32 12.48
C GLY A 45 3.30 18.25 13.38
N ARG A 46 2.28 19.08 13.16
CA ARG A 46 1.10 19.16 14.05
C ARG A 46 -0.24 19.31 13.33
N HIS A 47 -0.28 19.96 12.18
CA HIS A 47 -1.51 20.32 11.47
C HIS A 47 -1.63 19.56 10.15
N CYS A 48 -2.87 19.22 9.79
CA CYS A 48 -3.20 18.55 8.55
C CYS A 48 -2.75 19.40 7.36
N VAL A 49 -1.98 18.81 6.44
CA VAL A 49 -1.49 19.52 5.24
C VAL A 49 -2.60 19.96 4.26
N GLU A 50 -3.80 19.40 4.39
CA GLU A 50 -4.94 19.71 3.50
C GLU A 50 -5.87 20.78 4.08
N CYS A 51 -6.24 20.66 5.36
CA CYS A 51 -7.27 21.51 5.98
C CYS A 51 -6.75 22.38 7.14
N GLY A 52 -5.51 22.20 7.58
CA GLY A 52 -4.92 22.93 8.70
C GLY A 52 -5.40 22.49 10.10
N GLU A 53 -6.35 21.56 10.20
CA GLU A 53 -6.85 21.05 11.48
C GLU A 53 -5.74 20.30 12.25
N ARG A 54 -5.77 20.38 13.58
CA ARG A 54 -4.77 19.69 14.41
C ARG A 54 -4.90 18.17 14.31
N ILE A 55 -3.79 17.49 14.04
CA ILE A 55 -3.78 16.02 13.96
C ILE A 55 -3.70 15.42 15.38
N PRO A 56 -4.51 14.39 15.71
CA PRO A 56 -4.40 13.66 16.97
C PRO A 56 -3.00 13.07 17.20
N LYS A 57 -2.55 13.05 18.45
CA LYS A 57 -1.18 12.62 18.81
C LYS A 57 -0.89 11.19 18.37
N GLU A 58 -1.89 10.32 18.44
CA GLU A 58 -1.81 8.91 18.06
C GLU A 58 -1.52 8.77 16.56
N ARG A 59 -2.10 9.64 15.72
CA ARG A 59 -1.83 9.66 14.28
C ARG A 59 -0.47 10.24 13.95
N LEU A 60 -0.05 11.27 14.69
CA LEU A 60 1.31 11.82 14.57
C LEU A 60 2.37 10.77 14.94
N ALA A 61 2.12 9.95 15.98
CA ALA A 61 3.00 8.86 16.38
C ALA A 61 3.12 7.77 15.30
N LEU A 62 2.09 7.60 14.45
CA LEU A 62 2.14 6.74 13.26
C LEU A 62 2.80 7.43 12.05
N GLY A 63 3.27 8.68 12.18
CA GLY A 63 3.87 9.44 11.09
C GLY A 63 2.86 9.83 10.00
N ARG A 64 1.60 10.14 10.36
CA ARG A 64 0.59 10.59 9.41
C ARG A 64 0.55 12.11 9.33
N VAL A 65 0.43 12.64 8.10
CA VAL A 65 0.45 14.08 7.80
C VAL A 65 -0.95 14.67 7.53
N ARG A 66 -1.99 13.83 7.54
CA ARG A 66 -3.40 14.22 7.37
C ARG A 66 -4.26 13.80 8.56
N CYS A 67 -5.29 14.59 8.84
CA CYS A 67 -6.36 14.20 9.75
C CYS A 67 -7.15 13.00 9.19
N VAL A 68 -8.00 12.39 10.01
CA VAL A 68 -8.79 11.21 9.64
C VAL A 68 -9.73 11.51 8.48
N GLU A 69 -10.42 12.65 8.50
CA GLU A 69 -11.42 13.00 7.48
C GLU A 69 -10.81 13.24 6.10
N CYS A 70 -9.75 14.06 6.01
CA CYS A 70 -9.04 14.28 4.76
C CYS A 70 -8.43 12.99 4.21
N GLN A 71 -7.84 12.17 5.09
CA GLN A 71 -7.31 10.86 4.69
C GLN A 71 -8.42 9.94 4.14
N THR A 72 -9.56 9.88 4.82
CA THR A 72 -10.71 9.05 4.41
C THR A 72 -11.25 9.50 3.06
N THR A 73 -11.34 10.81 2.85
CA THR A 73 -11.79 11.40 1.58
C THR A 73 -10.85 11.04 0.44
N LEU A 74 -9.54 11.20 0.65
CA LEU A 74 -8.51 10.83 -0.31
C LEU A 74 -8.55 9.33 -0.65
N GLU A 75 -8.71 8.47 0.35
CA GLU A 75 -8.84 7.02 0.15
C GLU A 75 -10.10 6.65 -0.62
N HIS A 76 -11.24 7.30 -0.34
CA HIS A 76 -12.48 7.09 -1.06
C HIS A 76 -12.38 7.53 -2.52
N GLN A 77 -11.81 8.71 -2.79
CA GLN A 77 -11.55 9.19 -4.15
C GLN A 77 -10.65 8.22 -4.93
N ARG A 78 -9.55 7.77 -4.32
CA ARG A 78 -8.66 6.77 -4.90
C ARG A 78 -9.36 5.45 -5.20
N LYS A 79 -10.30 5.01 -4.34
CA LYS A 79 -11.09 3.79 -4.57
C LYS A 79 -11.99 3.93 -5.80
N LEU A 80 -12.63 5.08 -5.97
CA LEU A 80 -13.52 5.36 -7.11
C LEU A 80 -12.76 5.55 -8.43
N MET A 81 -11.52 6.05 -8.37
CA MET A 81 -10.69 6.34 -9.54
C MET A 81 -9.73 5.21 -9.93
N ARG A 82 -9.84 4.02 -9.32
CA ARG A 82 -9.07 2.84 -9.76
C ARG A 82 -9.66 2.32 -11.08
N ALA A 83 -8.99 2.65 -12.19
CA ALA A 83 -9.17 2.00 -13.48
C ALA A 83 -8.55 0.60 -13.46
#